data_AF-A0A967CUL9-F1
#
_entry.id   AF-A0A967CUL9-F1
#
_cell.length_a   1.000
_cell.length_b   1.000
_cell.length_c   1.000
_cell.angle_alpha   90.00
_cell.angle_beta   90.00
_cell.angle_gamma   90.00
#
_symmetry.space_group_name_H-M   'P 1'
#
loop_
_entity.id
_entity.type
_entity.pdbx_description
1 polymer ?
#
loop_
_entity_poly.entity_id
_entity_poly.type
_entity_poly.pdbx_seq_one_letter_code
_entity_poly.pdbx_strand_id
1 'polypeptide(L)' 'MSFQVVFWYWWALAAVLLVFEMLLPGVVFLFLAAGALAAGAVLLASPGLSLELQLVIFAVV' A
#
# COMPACT_ATOMS: atom_id res chain seq x y z
N MET A 1 -21.77 7.44 -6.12
CA MET A 1 -20.61 6.78 -5.51
C MET A 1 -21.05 6.26 -4.15
N SER A 2 -21.24 4.96 -3.98
CA SER A 2 -21.49 4.36 -2.66
C SER A 2 -20.14 4.20 -1.96
N PHE A 3 -19.96 4.78 -0.78
CA PHE A 3 -18.74 4.62 0.00
C PHE A 3 -18.75 3.24 0.68
N GLN A 4 -17.85 2.36 0.26
CA GLN A 4 -17.67 1.04 0.87
C GLN A 4 -16.54 1.10 1.89
N VAL A 5 -16.75 0.54 3.08
CA VAL A 5 -15.71 0.42 4.09
C VAL A 5 -14.75 -0.69 3.66
N VAL A 6 -13.56 -0.32 3.20
CA VAL A 6 -12.51 -1.26 2.79
C VAL A 6 -11.51 -1.44 3.94
N PHE A 7 -11.00 -2.66 4.12
CA PHE A 7 -10.01 -2.95 5.16
C PHE A 7 -8.69 -2.20 4.88
N TRP A 8 -8.06 -1.64 5.91
CA TRP A 8 -6.97 -0.66 5.84
C TRP A 8 -5.55 -1.28 5.77
N TYR A 9 -5.45 -2.55 5.39
CA TYR A 9 -4.21 -3.34 5.44
C TYR A 9 -3.06 -2.74 4.65
N TRP A 10 -3.31 -2.13 3.48
CA TRP A 10 -2.27 -1.46 2.69
C TRP A 10 -1.65 -0.26 3.42
N TRP A 11 -2.47 0.52 4.12
CA TRP A 11 -2.01 1.66 4.91
C TRP A 11 -1.22 1.21 6.14
N ALA A 12 -1.69 0.15 6.82
CA ALA A 12 -0.95 -0.47 7.92
C ALA A 12 0.41 -1.00 7.47
N LEU A 13 0.46 -1.70 6.33
CA LEU A 13 1.70 -2.20 5.75
C LEU A 13 2.68 -1.07 5.42
N ALA A 14 2.21 0.01 4.77
CA ALA A 14 3.04 1.17 4.49
C ALA A 14 3.64 1.78 5.76
N ALA A 15 2.84 1.95 6.82
CA ALA A 15 3.31 2.48 8.09
C ALA A 15 4.40 1.59 8.73
N VAL A 16 4.22 0.26 8.71
CA VAL A 16 5.22 -0.70 9.22
C VAL A 16 6.51 -0.63 8.42
N LEU A 17 6.43 -0.56 7.09
CA LEU A 17 7.60 -0.45 6.22
C LEU A 17 8.37 0.85 6.46
N LEU A 18 7.68 1.97 6.67
CA LEU A 18 8.33 3.24 7.04
C LEU A 18 9.01 3.17 8.41
N VAL A 19 8.42 2.48 9.39
CA VAL A 19 9.08 2.23 10.68
C VAL A 19 10.35 1.40 10.47
N PHE A 20 10.33 0.35 9.65
CA PHE A 20 11.54 -0.42 9.35
C PHE A 20 12.61 0.40 8.65
N GLU A 21 12.23 1.29 7.73
CA GLU A 21 13.18 2.20 7.11
C GLU A 21 13.86 3.11 8.15
N MET A 22 13.10 3.64 9.12
CA MET A 22 13.67 4.49 10.17
C MET A 22 14.63 3.74 11.10
N LEU A 23 14.47 2.42 11.22
CA LEU A 23 15.29 1.56 12.10
C LEU A 23 16.51 0.96 11.40
N LEU A 24 16.45 0.78 10.08
CA LEU A 24 17.47 0.11 9.28
C LEU A 24 18.09 1.09 8.28
N PRO A 25 19.40 1.32 8.29
CA PRO A 25 20.03 2.22 7.34
C PRO A 25 19.87 1.69 5.91
N GLY A 26 19.26 2.48 5.01
CA GLY A 26 19.01 2.08 3.63
C GLY A 26 18.06 3.00 2.87
N VAL A 27 17.43 2.45 1.81
CA VAL A 27 16.27 3.00 1.09
C VAL A 27 15.27 1.90 0.66
N VAL A 28 15.48 0.65 1.10
CA VAL A 28 14.78 -0.51 0.53
C VAL A 28 13.30 -0.55 0.93
N PHE A 29 12.99 -0.23 2.18
CA PHE A 29 11.61 -0.24 2.67
C PHE A 29 10.85 0.99 2.20
N LEU A 30 11.50 2.09 1.82
CA LEU A 30 10.85 3.24 1.17
C LEU A 30 10.15 2.86 -0.13
N PHE A 31 10.78 2.06 -1.00
CA PHE A 31 10.16 1.61 -2.24
C PHE A 31 8.95 0.73 -1.95
N LEU A 32 9.08 -0.22 -1.03
CA LEU A 32 7.96 -1.09 -0.62
C LEU A 32 6.81 -0.28 0.01
N ALA A 33 7.13 0.75 0.82
CA ALA A 33 6.14 1.63 1.40
C ALA A 33 5.41 2.45 0.34
N ALA A 34 6.12 2.94 -0.68
CA ALA A 34 5.53 3.62 -1.82
C ALA A 34 4.55 2.71 -2.59
N GLY A 35 4.94 1.46 -2.85
CA GLY A 35 4.06 0.47 -3.45
C GLY A 35 2.81 0.20 -2.62
N ALA A 36 2.94 0.07 -1.30
CA ALA A 36 1.81 -0.14 -0.39
C ALA A 36 0.87 1.08 -0.34
N LEU A 37 1.43 2.30 -0.33
CA LEU A 37 0.67 3.54 -0.41
C LEU A 37 -0.09 3.65 -1.73
N ALA A 38 0.55 3.31 -2.85
CA ALA A 38 -0.09 3.32 -4.17
C ALA A 38 -1.24 2.32 -4.24
N ALA A 39 -1.03 1.06 -3.81
CA ALA A 39 -2.07 0.05 -3.77
C ALA A 39 -3.24 0.47 -2.86
N GLY A 40 -2.95 1.03 -1.69
CA GLY A 40 -3.95 1.58 -0.77
C GLY A 40 -4.73 2.76 -1.36
N ALA A 41 -4.07 3.68 -2.04
CA ALA A 41 -4.70 4.83 -2.69
C ALA A 41 -5.63 4.41 -3.84
N VAL A 42 -5.21 3.46 -4.68
CA VAL A 42 -6.05 2.94 -5.77
C VAL A 42 -7.24 2.17 -5.22
N LEU A 43 -7.06 1.37 -4.16
CA LEU A 43 -8.16 0.67 -3.49
C LEU A 43 -9.17 1.64 -2.85
N LEU A 44 -8.71 2.76 -2.28
CA LEU A 44 -9.60 3.82 -1.78
C LEU A 44 -10.38 4.48 -2.92
N ALA A 45 -9.77 4.68 -4.08
CA ALA A 45 -10.44 5.24 -5.26
C ALA A 45 -11.40 4.24 -5.93
N SER A 46 -11.12 2.93 -5.84
CA SER A 46 -11.90 1.84 -6.42
C SER A 46 -12.10 0.69 -5.43
N PRO A 47 -13.14 0.76 -4.56
CA PRO A 47 -13.37 -0.21 -3.48
C PRO A 47 -13.66 -1.66 -3.89
N GLY A 48 -13.80 -1.95 -5.20
CA GLY A 48 -13.99 -3.29 -5.76
C GLY A 48 -12.77 -3.87 -6.45
N LEU A 49 -11.59 -3.26 -6.29
CA LEU A 49 -10.36 -3.71 -6.95
C LEU A 49 -9.98 -5.12 -6.49
N SER A 50 -9.78 -6.04 -7.43
CA SER A 50 -9.36 -7.40 -7.11
C SER A 50 -7.97 -7.42 -6.46
N LEU A 51 -7.71 -8.43 -5.62
CA LEU A 51 -6.44 -8.52 -4.90
C LEU A 51 -5.25 -8.65 -5.86
N GLU A 52 -5.41 -9.33 -7.00
CA GLU A 52 -4.37 -9.48 -8.02
C GLU A 52 -3.94 -8.12 -8.57
N LEU A 53 -4.90 -7.25 -8.90
CA LEU A 53 -4.60 -5.90 -9.38
C LEU A 53 -3.94 -5.04 -8.30
N GLN A 54 -4.37 -5.17 -7.04
CA GLN A 54 -3.71 -4.48 -5.93
C GLN A 54 -2.24 -4.92 -5.77
N LEU A 55 -1.96 -6.22 -5.88
CA LEU A 55 -0.61 -6.78 -5.81
C LEU A 55 0.25 -6.36 -7.00
N VAL A 56 -0.33 -6.26 -8.20
CA VAL A 56 0.36 -5.73 -9.39
C VAL A 56 0.75 -4.26 -9.18
N ILE A 57 -0.15 -3.43 -8.65
CA ILE A 57 0.15 -2.03 -8.35
C ILE A 57 1.27 -1.95 -7.31
N PHE A 58 1.19 -2.74 -6.24
CA PHE A 58 2.24 -2.81 -5.22
C PHE A 58 3.61 -3.20 -5.80
N ALA A 59 3.65 -4.12 -6.77
CA ALA A 59 4.89 -4.66 -7.31
C ALA A 59 5.56 -3.79 -8.38
N VAL A 60 4.80 -2.97 -9.11
CA VAL A 60 5.31 -2.16 -10.23
C VAL A 60 5.78 -0.78 -9.78
N VAL A 61 5.25 -0.29 -8.65
CA VAL A 61 5.66 0.97 -8.01
C VAL A 61 6.90 0.74 -7.16
#